data_AF-A0ABC9CBI6-F1
#
_entry.id   AF-A0ABC9CBI6-F1
#
_cell.length_a   1.000
_cell.length_b   1.000
_cell.length_c   1.000
_cell.angle_alpha   90.00
_cell.angle_beta   90.00
_cell.angle_gamma   90.00
#
_symmetry.space_group_name_H-M   'P 1'
#
loop_
_entity.id
_entity.type
_entity.pdbx_description
1 polymer ?
#
loop_
_entity_poly.entity_id
_entity_poly.type
_entity_poly.pdbx_seq_one_letter_code
_entity_poly.pdbx_strand_id
1 'polypeptide(L)'
;MPQPSAEKMSSVYLYIPNIIGYFRIIINFIAFAVCYSNKPLFAILYFFSFVLDGVDGWFARKFNQASTFGAVLDMVTDRVSTACLLALLSQCYRPGLVFLMLLGLDITSHWFQMYSSFLSGKTSHKDVKHTSNWLLKLYYGYRPFMAFCCVSCEVLYIILFLFADEKSTSLLSSCSEAKSPHCPGVHFNSSWLGSETSYQRHPDENSCGHVRRV
;
A
#
# COMPACT_ATOMS: atom_id res chain seq x y z
N MET A 1 -6.59 -12.10 -39.39
CA MET A 1 -7.04 -11.07 -38.43
C MET A 1 -6.38 -9.76 -38.83
N PRO A 2 -7.12 -8.67 -39.08
CA PRO A 2 -6.50 -7.39 -39.36
C PRO A 2 -5.79 -6.92 -38.09
N GLN A 3 -4.47 -6.73 -38.17
CA GLN A 3 -3.68 -6.18 -37.07
C GLN A 3 -4.15 -4.74 -36.82
N PRO A 4 -4.45 -4.34 -35.57
CA PRO A 4 -4.72 -2.94 -35.29
C PRO A 4 -3.49 -2.11 -35.66
N SER A 5 -3.66 -1.12 -36.52
CA SER A 5 -2.60 -0.18 -36.88
C SER A 5 -2.04 0.45 -35.61
N ALA A 6 -0.71 0.45 -35.46
CA ALA A 6 0.00 0.88 -34.24
C ALA A 6 -0.44 2.28 -33.75
N GLU A 7 -0.88 3.14 -34.67
CA GLU A 7 -1.40 4.48 -34.39
C GLU A 7 -2.63 4.49 -33.46
N LYS A 8 -3.53 3.50 -33.57
CA LYS A 8 -4.71 3.37 -32.70
C LYS A 8 -4.35 2.97 -31.27
N MET A 9 -3.26 2.23 -31.08
CA MET A 9 -2.81 1.81 -29.75
C MET A 9 -2.14 2.95 -28.98
N SER A 10 -1.34 3.79 -29.65
CA SER A 10 -0.68 4.96 -29.05
C SER A 10 -1.68 5.94 -28.45
N SER A 11 -2.83 6.13 -29.12
CA SER A 11 -3.88 7.04 -28.65
C SER A 11 -4.49 6.57 -27.32
N VAL A 12 -4.65 5.26 -27.12
CA VAL A 12 -5.24 4.70 -25.91
C VAL A 12 -4.37 4.97 -24.69
N TYR A 13 -3.04 4.87 -24.81
CA TYR A 13 -2.13 5.16 -23.68
C TYR A 13 -2.12 6.64 -23.27
N LEU A 14 -2.48 7.55 -24.19
CA LEU A 14 -2.51 9.00 -23.98
C LEU A 14 -3.92 9.53 -23.67
N TYR A 15 -4.88 8.66 -23.35
CA TYR A 15 -6.17 9.12 -22.86
C TYR A 15 -6.00 9.90 -21.56
N ILE A 16 -6.75 11.00 -21.43
CA ILE A 16 -6.78 11.86 -20.24
C ILE A 16 -6.92 11.03 -18.94
N PRO A 17 -7.86 10.07 -18.82
CA PRO A 17 -7.94 9.21 -17.63
C PRO A 17 -6.67 8.38 -17.37
N ASN A 18 -6.02 7.83 -18.41
CA ASN A 18 -4.81 7.03 -18.24
C ASN A 18 -3.61 7.87 -17.81
N ILE A 19 -3.53 9.13 -18.27
CA ILE A 19 -2.51 10.08 -17.80
C ILE A 19 -2.70 10.39 -16.31
N ILE A 20 -3.95 10.56 -15.86
CA ILE A 20 -4.25 10.73 -14.43
C ILE A 20 -3.85 9.47 -13.65
N GLY A 21 -4.13 8.27 -14.18
CA GLY A 21 -3.69 7.00 -13.60
C GLY A 21 -2.16 6.90 -13.45
N TYR A 22 -1.38 7.32 -14.45
CA TYR A 22 0.09 7.35 -14.32
C TYR A 22 0.57 8.34 -13.26
N PHE A 23 -0.03 9.53 -13.22
CA PHE A 23 0.29 10.54 -12.21
C PHE A 23 -0.02 10.01 -10.80
N ARG A 24 -1.12 9.29 -10.66
CA ARG A 24 -1.52 8.63 -9.42
C ARG A 24 -0.50 7.60 -8.92
N ILE A 25 0.03 6.77 -9.82
CA ILE A 25 1.11 5.81 -9.49
C ILE A 25 2.34 6.55 -8.95
N ILE A 26 2.73 7.66 -9.60
CA ILE A 26 3.87 8.48 -9.16
C ILE A 26 3.61 9.08 -7.79
N ILE A 27 2.42 9.65 -7.55
CA ILE A 27 2.07 10.20 -6.23
C ILE A 27 2.11 9.12 -5.15
N ASN A 28 1.53 7.94 -5.41
CA ASN A 28 1.57 6.82 -4.47
C ASN A 28 3.01 6.43 -4.16
N PHE A 29 3.88 6.34 -5.17
CA PHE A 29 5.28 6.02 -4.96
C PHE A 29 5.99 7.07 -4.08
N ILE A 30 5.75 8.36 -4.35
CA ILE A 30 6.29 9.46 -3.53
C ILE A 30 5.72 9.39 -2.11
N ALA A 31 4.43 9.12 -1.95
CA ALA A 31 3.79 8.97 -0.64
C ALA A 31 4.52 7.87 0.16
N PHE A 32 4.64 6.66 -0.40
CA PHE A 32 5.33 5.56 0.28
C PHE A 32 6.83 5.87 0.53
N ALA A 33 7.50 6.64 -0.31
CA ALA A 33 8.87 7.08 -0.05
C ALA A 33 8.97 8.02 1.16
N VAL A 34 7.97 8.89 1.38
CA VAL A 34 7.95 9.83 2.52
C VAL A 34 7.27 9.26 3.77
N CYS A 35 6.76 8.02 3.74
CA CYS A 35 5.94 7.47 4.81
C CYS A 35 6.64 7.40 6.18
N TYR A 36 7.95 7.16 6.22
CA TYR A 36 8.73 7.13 7.47
C TYR A 36 9.24 8.51 7.90
N SER A 37 9.47 9.41 6.95
CA SER A 37 10.03 10.74 7.22
C SER A 37 8.97 11.75 7.65
N ASN A 38 7.81 11.74 6.99
CA ASN A 38 6.73 12.69 7.25
C ASN A 38 5.37 12.03 7.01
N LYS A 39 4.82 11.45 8.08
CA LYS A 39 3.54 10.74 8.08
C LYS A 39 2.32 11.61 7.73
N PRO A 40 2.18 12.87 8.20
CA PRO A 40 1.05 13.70 7.76
C PRO A 40 1.15 14.03 6.27
N LEU A 41 2.35 14.26 5.74
CA LEU A 41 2.54 14.43 4.29
C LEU A 41 2.16 13.16 3.52
N PHE A 42 2.53 11.98 4.01
CA PHE A 42 2.07 10.70 3.44
C PHE A 42 0.54 10.61 3.39
N ALA A 43 -0.14 10.89 4.50
CA ALA A 43 -1.60 10.82 4.56
C ALA A 43 -2.27 11.77 3.56
N ILE A 44 -1.75 13.00 3.41
CA ILE A 44 -2.26 13.96 2.44
C ILE A 44 -2.05 13.49 1.01
N LEU A 45 -0.83 13.03 0.67
CA LEU A 45 -0.51 12.54 -0.68
C LEU A 45 -1.31 11.28 -1.04
N TYR A 46 -1.43 10.34 -0.11
CA TYR A 46 -2.21 9.12 -0.30
C TYR A 46 -3.70 9.44 -0.46
N PHE A 47 -4.26 10.33 0.38
CA PHE A 47 -5.64 10.78 0.24
C PHE A 47 -5.89 11.50 -1.10
N PHE A 48 -4.95 12.34 -1.52
CA PHE A 48 -5.03 13.02 -2.82
C PHE A 48 -5.02 12.02 -3.99
N SER A 49 -4.15 11.01 -3.93
CA SER A 49 -4.13 9.90 -4.88
C SER A 49 -5.45 9.11 -4.91
N PHE A 50 -6.06 8.88 -3.76
CA PHE A 50 -7.37 8.23 -3.66
C PHE A 50 -8.50 9.07 -4.28
N VAL A 51 -8.46 10.40 -4.11
CA VAL A 51 -9.44 11.30 -4.77
C VAL A 51 -9.26 11.28 -6.29
N LEU A 52 -8.02 11.20 -6.78
CA LEU A 52 -7.73 11.15 -8.21
C LEU A 52 -8.34 9.92 -8.92
N ASP A 53 -8.44 8.77 -8.24
CA ASP A 53 -9.14 7.55 -8.73
C ASP A 53 -10.62 7.81 -9.06
N GLY A 54 -11.33 8.53 -8.18
CA GLY A 54 -12.71 8.91 -8.47
C GLY A 54 -12.81 9.84 -9.67
N VAL A 55 -11.79 10.69 -9.85
CA VAL A 55 -11.74 11.74 -10.86
C VAL A 55 -11.40 11.18 -12.24
N ASP A 56 -10.44 10.27 -12.37
CA ASP A 56 -10.13 9.62 -13.65
C ASP A 56 -11.31 8.81 -14.20
N GLY A 57 -12.03 8.09 -13.35
CA GLY A 57 -13.25 7.35 -13.72
C GLY A 57 -14.42 8.27 -14.08
N TRP A 58 -14.49 9.46 -13.48
CA TRP A 58 -15.45 10.49 -13.91
C TRP A 58 -15.10 11.05 -15.29
N PHE A 59 -13.82 11.37 -15.54
CA PHE A 59 -13.36 11.86 -16.84
C PHE A 59 -13.49 10.81 -17.95
N ALA A 60 -13.20 9.54 -17.66
CA ALA A 60 -13.37 8.43 -18.60
C ALA A 60 -14.82 8.34 -19.11
N ARG A 61 -15.79 8.51 -18.22
CA ARG A 61 -17.23 8.51 -18.55
C ARG A 61 -17.65 9.77 -19.30
N LYS A 62 -17.14 10.94 -18.90
CA LYS A 62 -17.50 12.23 -19.52
C LYS A 62 -16.95 12.37 -20.94
N PHE A 63 -15.74 11.92 -21.19
CA PHE A 63 -15.08 11.99 -22.50
C PHE A 63 -15.26 10.73 -23.35
N ASN A 64 -15.96 9.71 -22.85
CA ASN A 64 -16.14 8.41 -23.51
C ASN A 64 -14.78 7.77 -23.91
N GLN A 65 -13.76 7.96 -23.06
CA GLN A 65 -12.38 7.49 -23.24
C GLN A 65 -12.07 6.33 -22.29
N ALA A 66 -13.01 5.42 -22.09
CA ALA A 66 -12.79 4.22 -21.29
C ALA A 66 -11.96 3.20 -22.08
N SER A 67 -10.90 2.67 -21.48
CA SER A 67 -10.10 1.59 -22.06
C SER A 67 -9.96 0.42 -21.09
N THR A 68 -9.78 -0.78 -21.64
CA THR A 68 -9.53 -1.99 -20.83
C THR A 68 -8.20 -1.90 -20.09
N PHE A 69 -7.19 -1.28 -20.72
CA PHE A 69 -5.89 -1.02 -20.09
C PHE A 69 -6.01 -0.11 -18.87
N GLY A 70 -6.72 1.03 -18.99
CA GLY A 70 -6.95 1.96 -17.89
C GLY A 70 -7.66 1.27 -16.72
N ALA A 71 -8.75 0.55 -17.00
CA ALA A 71 -9.49 -0.18 -15.97
C ALA A 71 -8.64 -1.21 -15.21
N VAL A 72 -7.70 -1.88 -15.90
CA VAL A 72 -6.77 -2.82 -15.25
C VAL A 72 -5.71 -2.06 -14.45
N LEU A 73 -5.19 -0.96 -14.98
CA LEU A 73 -4.18 -0.13 -14.32
C LEU A 73 -4.72 0.46 -13.01
N ASP A 74 -5.94 0.99 -13.01
CA ASP A 74 -6.59 1.56 -11.83
C ASP A 74 -6.79 0.48 -10.77
N MET A 75 -7.36 -0.67 -11.16
CA MET A 75 -7.57 -1.81 -10.26
C MET A 75 -6.25 -2.29 -9.62
N VAL A 76 -5.18 -2.44 -10.40
CA VAL A 76 -3.87 -2.87 -9.88
C VAL A 76 -3.30 -1.82 -8.93
N THR A 77 -3.39 -0.55 -9.30
CA THR A 77 -2.85 0.56 -8.49
C THR A 77 -3.57 0.65 -7.15
N ASP A 78 -4.90 0.55 -7.12
CA ASP A 78 -5.71 0.49 -5.90
C ASP A 78 -5.25 -0.62 -4.97
N ARG A 79 -5.17 -1.85 -5.49
CA ARG A 79 -4.85 -3.03 -4.68
C ARG A 79 -3.45 -2.93 -4.11
N VAL A 80 -2.48 -2.49 -4.92
CA VAL A 80 -1.10 -2.32 -4.46
C VAL A 80 -1.02 -1.23 -3.39
N SER A 81 -1.71 -0.08 -3.55
CA SER A 81 -1.69 0.98 -2.55
C SER A 81 -2.30 0.54 -1.22
N THR A 82 -3.47 -0.09 -1.24
CA THR A 82 -4.14 -0.58 -0.02
C THR A 82 -3.32 -1.71 0.63
N ALA A 83 -2.71 -2.59 -0.16
CA ALA A 83 -1.85 -3.66 0.35
C ALA A 83 -0.60 -3.13 1.07
N CYS A 84 0.07 -2.15 0.46
CA CYS A 84 1.23 -1.50 1.07
C CYS A 84 0.84 -0.78 2.37
N LEU A 85 -0.30 -0.08 2.39
CA LEU A 85 -0.80 0.57 3.59
C LEU A 85 -1.08 -0.45 4.71
N LEU A 86 -1.84 -1.51 4.43
CA LEU A 86 -2.14 -2.57 5.40
C LEU A 86 -0.86 -3.28 5.91
N ALA A 87 0.13 -3.49 5.05
CA ALA A 87 1.42 -4.05 5.44
C ALA A 87 2.17 -3.13 6.41
N LEU A 88 2.16 -1.81 6.19
CA LEU A 88 2.73 -0.84 7.13
C LEU A 88 1.98 -0.85 8.47
N LEU A 89 0.64 -0.86 8.45
CA LEU A 89 -0.16 -0.96 9.66
C LEU A 89 0.12 -2.25 10.45
N SER A 90 0.34 -3.37 9.76
CA SER A 90 0.73 -4.64 10.38
C SER A 90 2.06 -4.55 11.14
N GLN A 91 2.97 -3.65 10.76
CA GLN A 91 4.24 -3.46 11.47
C GLN A 91 4.08 -2.53 12.67
N CYS A 92 3.20 -1.53 12.57
CA CYS A 92 2.97 -0.55 13.63
C CYS A 92 2.10 -1.08 14.78
N TYR A 93 1.12 -1.93 14.48
CA TYR A 93 0.18 -2.47 15.48
C TYR A 93 0.50 -3.91 15.86
N ARG A 94 0.46 -4.22 17.17
CA ARG A 94 0.50 -5.59 17.70
C ARG A 94 -0.84 -5.96 18.34
N PRO A 95 -1.45 -7.12 17.99
CA PRO A 95 -0.99 -8.12 17.02
C PRO A 95 -1.25 -7.71 15.55
N GLY A 96 -0.19 -7.65 14.74
CA GLY A 96 -0.27 -7.26 13.32
C GLY A 96 -1.00 -8.26 12.41
N LEU A 97 -1.23 -9.47 12.91
CA LEU A 97 -1.90 -10.55 12.19
C LEU A 97 -3.30 -10.15 11.71
N VAL A 98 -4.00 -9.28 12.44
CA VAL A 98 -5.31 -8.76 12.03
C VAL A 98 -5.22 -8.06 10.69
N PHE A 99 -4.27 -7.14 10.51
CA PHE A 99 -4.09 -6.42 9.24
C PHE A 99 -3.64 -7.34 8.10
N LEU A 100 -2.84 -8.36 8.39
CA LEU A 100 -2.45 -9.37 7.41
C LEU A 100 -3.65 -10.23 6.97
N MET A 101 -4.55 -10.57 7.88
CA MET A 101 -5.80 -11.26 7.55
C MET A 101 -6.74 -10.37 6.72
N LEU A 102 -6.85 -9.07 7.05
CA LEU A 102 -7.61 -8.12 6.23
C LEU A 102 -7.03 -8.00 4.82
N LEU A 103 -5.71 -7.96 4.68
CA LEU A 103 -5.04 -7.97 3.38
C LEU A 103 -5.37 -9.24 2.58
N GLY A 104 -5.29 -10.41 3.22
CA GLY A 104 -5.66 -11.68 2.61
C GLY A 104 -7.12 -11.71 2.17
N LEU A 105 -8.02 -11.17 2.99
CA LEU A 105 -9.45 -11.06 2.68
C LEU A 105 -9.70 -10.14 1.48
N ASP A 106 -9.04 -8.97 1.44
CA ASP A 106 -9.18 -8.00 0.36
C ASP A 106 -8.79 -8.60 -0.99
N ILE A 107 -7.58 -9.18 -1.08
CA ILE A 107 -7.09 -9.84 -2.28
C ILE A 107 -8.03 -10.98 -2.68
N THR A 108 -8.34 -11.89 -1.74
CA THR A 108 -9.16 -13.07 -2.02
C THR A 108 -10.55 -12.68 -2.52
N SER A 109 -11.20 -11.67 -1.90
CA SER A 109 -12.53 -11.21 -2.31
C SER A 109 -12.56 -10.70 -3.75
N HIS A 110 -11.53 -9.97 -4.18
CA HIS A 110 -11.40 -9.49 -5.56
C HIS A 110 -11.18 -10.63 -6.55
N TRP A 111 -10.31 -11.59 -6.23
CA TRP A 111 -10.11 -12.77 -7.07
C TRP A 111 -11.40 -13.56 -7.26
N PHE A 112 -12.15 -13.79 -6.18
CA PHE A 112 -13.46 -14.45 -6.26
C PHE A 112 -14.46 -13.65 -7.10
N GLN A 113 -14.52 -12.33 -6.93
CA GLN A 113 -15.44 -11.48 -7.69
C GLN A 113 -15.09 -11.45 -9.18
N MET A 114 -13.81 -11.34 -9.53
CA MET A 114 -13.34 -11.42 -10.92
C MET A 114 -13.63 -12.79 -11.52
N TYR A 115 -13.32 -13.88 -10.80
CA TYR A 115 -13.56 -15.25 -11.26
C TYR A 115 -15.06 -15.51 -11.49
N SER A 116 -15.92 -15.07 -10.57
CA SER A 116 -17.38 -15.16 -10.72
C SER A 116 -17.91 -14.39 -11.93
N SER A 117 -17.33 -13.23 -12.22
CA SER A 117 -17.68 -12.40 -13.39
C SER A 117 -17.26 -13.07 -14.70
N PHE A 118 -16.12 -13.77 -14.70
CA PHE A 118 -15.62 -14.51 -15.85
C PHE A 118 -16.45 -15.79 -16.12
N LEU A 119 -16.77 -16.58 -15.09
CA LEU A 119 -17.64 -17.76 -15.22
C LEU A 119 -19.07 -17.40 -15.64
N SER A 120 -19.54 -16.22 -15.27
CA SER A 120 -20.83 -15.68 -15.71
C SER A 120 -20.84 -15.26 -17.20
N GLY A 121 -19.76 -15.51 -17.95
CA GLY A 121 -19.56 -15.21 -19.38
C GLY A 121 -20.48 -15.92 -20.38
N LYS A 122 -21.65 -16.43 -19.97
CA LYS A 122 -22.76 -16.80 -20.86
C LYS A 122 -24.04 -16.18 -20.33
N THR A 123 -24.66 -15.36 -21.18
CA THR A 123 -26.04 -14.86 -21.15
C THR A 123 -26.77 -15.09 -19.81
N SER A 124 -26.74 -14.06 -18.97
CA SER A 124 -27.94 -13.35 -18.50
C SER A 124 -29.20 -14.19 -18.20
N HIS A 125 -29.78 -13.89 -17.02
CA HIS A 125 -31.16 -14.13 -16.57
C HIS A 125 -31.64 -15.58 -16.36
N LYS A 126 -31.55 -16.03 -15.09
CA LYS A 126 -32.15 -17.20 -14.37
C LYS A 126 -30.99 -18.04 -13.80
N ASP A 127 -30.50 -17.88 -12.57
CA ASP A 127 -31.18 -18.31 -11.34
C ASP A 127 -30.35 -17.96 -10.09
N VAL A 128 -29.95 -16.69 -9.89
CA VAL A 128 -29.32 -16.28 -8.62
C VAL A 128 -29.91 -14.99 -8.03
N LYS A 129 -31.14 -14.63 -8.44
CA LYS A 129 -31.84 -13.45 -7.91
C LYS A 129 -32.72 -13.72 -6.68
N HIS A 130 -32.91 -14.98 -6.27
CA HIS A 130 -33.90 -15.30 -5.22
C HIS A 130 -33.35 -15.78 -3.87
N THR A 131 -32.03 -15.93 -3.73
CA THR A 131 -31.36 -16.28 -2.46
C THR A 131 -30.30 -15.24 -2.06
N SER A 132 -30.44 -14.01 -2.54
CA SER A 132 -29.54 -12.93 -2.16
C SER A 132 -30.12 -12.17 -0.99
N ASN A 133 -29.40 -12.15 0.14
CA ASN A 133 -29.73 -11.35 1.31
C ASN A 133 -30.00 -9.90 0.90
N TRP A 134 -31.00 -9.27 1.52
CA TRP A 134 -31.38 -7.87 1.24
C TRP A 134 -30.18 -6.91 1.22
N LEU A 135 -29.20 -7.16 2.09
CA LEU A 135 -27.96 -6.40 2.18
C LEU A 135 -27.09 -6.48 0.91
N LEU A 136 -26.96 -7.66 0.31
CA LEU A 136 -26.18 -7.84 -0.92
C LEU A 136 -26.87 -7.14 -2.10
N LYS A 137 -28.21 -7.15 -2.10
CA LYS A 137 -29.04 -6.45 -3.09
C LYS A 137 -28.93 -4.94 -2.96
N LEU A 138 -28.81 -4.43 -1.73
CA LEU A 138 -28.54 -3.01 -1.46
C LEU A 138 -27.12 -2.62 -1.88
N TYR A 139 -26.13 -3.47 -1.57
CA TYR A 139 -24.72 -3.26 -1.91
C TYR A 139 -24.49 -3.16 -3.42
N TYR A 140 -24.99 -4.12 -4.20
CA TYR A 140 -24.87 -4.09 -5.67
C TYR A 140 -25.95 -3.24 -6.37
N GLY A 141 -27.06 -2.95 -5.70
CA GLY A 141 -28.17 -2.16 -6.25
C GLY A 141 -27.94 -0.65 -6.20
N TYR A 142 -27.17 -0.16 -5.22
CA TYR A 142 -26.95 1.27 -5.02
C TYR A 142 -25.46 1.63 -5.07
N ARG A 143 -25.01 2.06 -6.26
CA ARG A 143 -23.62 2.48 -6.54
C ARG A 143 -23.03 3.47 -5.51
N PRO A 144 -23.76 4.48 -5.00
CA PRO A 144 -23.20 5.41 -4.02
C PRO A 144 -22.88 4.77 -2.67
N PHE A 145 -23.64 3.75 -2.25
CA PHE A 145 -23.38 3.05 -1.00
C PHE A 145 -22.12 2.20 -1.08
N MET A 146 -21.90 1.50 -2.20
CA MET A 146 -20.64 0.79 -2.45
C MET A 146 -19.43 1.75 -2.39
N ALA A 147 -19.54 2.91 -3.06
CA ALA A 147 -18.49 3.92 -3.03
C ALA A 147 -18.24 4.45 -1.61
N PHE A 148 -19.30 4.74 -0.85
CA PHE A 148 -19.19 5.18 0.55
C PHE A 148 -18.47 4.15 1.42
N CYS A 149 -18.82 2.86 1.32
CA CYS A 149 -18.14 1.80 2.07
C CYS A 149 -16.64 1.76 1.73
N CYS A 150 -16.28 1.80 0.44
CA CYS A 150 -14.88 1.79 0.00
C CYS A 150 -14.10 2.98 0.56
N VAL A 151 -14.64 4.19 0.39
CA VAL A 151 -14.04 5.43 0.91
C VAL A 151 -13.87 5.38 2.43
N SER A 152 -14.88 4.90 3.15
CA SER A 152 -14.84 4.80 4.61
C SER A 152 -13.74 3.84 5.11
N CYS A 153 -13.53 2.71 4.42
CA CYS A 153 -12.47 1.77 4.74
C CYS A 153 -11.08 2.36 4.51
N GLU A 154 -10.86 3.02 3.37
CA GLU A 154 -9.57 3.66 3.07
C GLU A 154 -9.25 4.79 4.06
N VAL A 155 -10.24 5.65 4.35
CA VAL A 155 -10.08 6.73 5.33
C VAL A 155 -9.78 6.17 6.72
N LEU A 156 -10.43 5.07 7.12
CA LEU A 156 -10.14 4.40 8.39
C LEU A 156 -8.67 3.94 8.47
N TYR A 157 -8.13 3.34 7.40
CA TYR A 157 -6.74 2.91 7.39
C TYR A 157 -5.75 4.08 7.49
N ILE A 158 -6.03 5.20 6.81
CA ILE A 158 -5.21 6.42 6.91
C ILE A 158 -5.24 6.96 8.35
N ILE A 159 -6.42 7.01 8.97
CA ILE A 159 -6.58 7.48 10.35
C ILE A 159 -5.80 6.57 11.31
N LEU A 160 -5.93 5.25 11.19
CA LEU A 160 -5.16 4.31 12.01
C LEU A 160 -3.65 4.50 11.80
N PHE A 161 -3.19 4.72 10.56
CA PHE A 161 -1.78 4.97 10.29
C PHE A 161 -1.27 6.25 10.99
N LEU A 162 -2.07 7.31 11.04
CA LEU A 162 -1.74 8.53 11.78
C LEU A 162 -1.74 8.31 13.30
N PHE A 163 -2.70 7.55 13.84
CA PHE A 163 -2.75 7.22 15.27
C PHE A 163 -1.58 6.33 15.72
N ALA A 164 -1.08 5.45 14.84
CA ALA A 164 0.13 4.68 15.12
C ALA A 164 1.37 5.56 15.35
N ASP A 165 1.41 6.75 14.75
CA ASP A 165 2.49 7.72 14.96
C ASP A 165 2.50 8.27 16.37
N GLU A 166 1.36 8.81 16.85
CA GLU A 166 1.27 9.38 18.19
C GLU A 166 1.72 8.38 19.25
N LYS A 167 1.31 7.12 19.09
CA LYS A 167 1.74 6.05 19.97
C LYS A 167 3.25 5.79 19.87
N SER A 168 3.81 5.73 18.67
CA SER A 168 5.26 5.52 18.48
C SER A 168 6.10 6.66 19.07
N THR A 169 5.67 7.91 18.84
CA THR A 169 6.31 9.13 19.35
C THR A 169 6.17 9.25 20.87
N SER A 170 5.05 8.83 21.46
CA SER A 170 4.85 8.78 22.92
C SER A 170 5.76 7.76 23.61
N LEU A 171 6.04 6.62 22.96
CA LEU A 171 6.99 5.64 23.50
C LEU A 171 8.42 6.15 23.41
N LEU A 172 8.79 6.83 22.31
CA LEU A 172 10.12 7.41 22.16
C LEU A 172 10.39 8.53 23.17
N SER A 173 9.41 9.40 23.42
CA SER A 173 9.51 10.45 24.45
C SER A 173 9.58 9.87 25.86
N SER A 174 8.71 8.91 26.20
CA SER A 174 8.76 8.24 27.51
C SER A 174 10.05 7.46 27.74
N CYS A 175 10.59 6.78 26.72
CA CYS A 175 11.92 6.15 26.78
C CYS A 175 13.07 7.16 26.86
N SER A 176 12.93 8.34 26.25
CA SER A 176 13.91 9.42 26.35
C SER A 176 13.90 10.09 27.73
N GLU A 177 12.74 10.29 28.34
CA GLU A 177 12.60 10.79 29.72
C GLU A 177 13.05 9.75 30.74
N ALA A 178 12.80 8.46 30.51
CA ALA A 178 13.35 7.38 31.32
C ALA A 178 14.89 7.29 31.27
N LYS A 179 15.55 8.00 30.34
CA LYS A 179 17.01 8.06 30.21
C LYS A 179 17.67 9.25 30.95
N SER A 180 16.93 10.03 31.75
CA SER A 180 17.54 10.93 32.75
C SER A 180 16.63 11.09 33.97
N PRO A 181 17.02 10.53 35.12
CA PRO A 181 18.05 11.16 35.94
C PRO A 181 19.18 10.20 36.34
N HIS A 182 20.42 10.74 36.39
CA HIS A 182 21.67 10.08 36.80
C HIS A 182 22.27 9.03 35.85
N CYS A 183 23.02 9.49 34.85
CA CYS A 183 24.30 8.87 34.45
C CYS A 183 25.10 9.87 33.58
N PRO A 184 26.36 10.19 33.92
CA PRO A 184 27.15 11.15 33.15
C PRO A 184 27.68 10.52 31.86
N GLY A 185 27.43 11.19 30.73
CA GLY A 185 28.25 11.16 29.52
C GLY A 185 28.22 9.89 28.67
N VAL A 186 27.40 9.89 27.61
CA VAL A 186 27.72 9.12 26.40
C VAL A 186 27.51 10.01 25.18
N HIS A 187 28.63 10.42 24.58
CA HIS A 187 28.70 11.05 23.26
C HIS A 187 28.17 10.06 22.21
N PHE A 188 27.07 10.39 21.53
CA PHE A 188 26.53 9.56 20.46
C PHE A 188 27.19 9.94 19.13
N ASN A 189 28.11 9.11 18.65
CA ASN A 189 28.79 9.31 17.37
C ASN A 189 27.87 8.89 16.22
N SER A 190 27.69 9.78 15.24
CA SER A 190 26.79 9.66 14.08
C SER A 190 27.33 8.75 12.96
N SER A 191 27.94 7.62 13.31
CA SER A 191 28.73 6.80 12.36
C SER A 191 27.95 5.69 11.64
N TRP A 192 26.66 5.50 11.91
CA TRP A 192 25.89 4.36 11.35
C TRP A 192 25.05 4.71 10.12
N LEU A 193 25.35 5.83 9.46
CA LEU A 193 24.93 6.11 8.08
C LEU A 193 26.18 6.12 7.19
N GLY A 194 26.45 5.02 6.48
CA GLY A 194 27.49 5.01 5.44
C GLY A 194 28.21 3.68 5.29
N SER A 195 27.85 2.97 4.21
CA SER A 195 28.75 2.25 3.30
C SER A 195 30.24 2.15 3.67
N GLU A 196 30.81 0.95 3.69
CA GLU A 196 31.69 0.47 2.61
C GLU A 196 32.27 -0.93 2.92
N THR A 197 32.33 -1.73 1.87
CA THR A 197 33.14 -2.91 1.68
C THR A 197 34.57 -2.76 2.22
N SER A 198 35.06 -3.71 3.00
CA SER A 198 36.48 -4.15 2.95
C SER A 198 36.69 -5.46 3.70
N TYR A 199 37.03 -6.47 2.91
CA TYR A 199 37.62 -7.73 3.28
C TYR A 199 39.03 -7.49 3.85
N GLN A 200 39.29 -7.81 5.12
CA GLN A 200 40.64 -8.20 5.58
C GLN A 200 40.58 -9.19 6.75
N ARG A 201 41.46 -10.19 6.61
CA ARG A 201 41.59 -11.43 7.37
C ARG A 201 42.59 -11.21 8.51
N HIS A 202 42.20 -11.55 9.74
CA HIS A 202 43.06 -11.58 10.93
C HIS A 202 44.28 -12.52 10.76
N PRO A 203 45.44 -12.22 11.37
CA PRO A 203 46.37 -13.23 11.86
C PRO A 203 46.10 -13.48 13.36
N ASP A 204 45.85 -14.73 13.72
CA ASP A 204 45.79 -15.19 15.11
C ASP A 204 47.22 -15.47 15.61
N GLU A 205 47.57 -14.92 16.77
CA GLU A 205 48.82 -15.22 17.48
C GLU A 205 48.50 -15.67 18.92
N ASN A 206 49.28 -16.64 19.38
CA ASN A 206 49.44 -17.16 20.74
C ASN A 206 48.57 -18.34 21.19
N SER A 207 49.12 -19.54 20.96
CA SER A 207 48.95 -20.70 21.84
C SER A 207 50.30 -21.25 22.30
N CYS A 208 50.52 -21.15 23.61
CA CYS A 208 51.19 -22.09 24.52
C CYS A 208 52.56 -22.70 24.13
N GLY A 209 53.63 -22.20 24.74
CA GLY A 209 54.94 -22.87 24.81
C GLY A 209 55.38 -23.06 26.26
N HIS A 210 55.40 -24.32 26.72
CA HIS A 210 55.93 -24.77 28.01
C HIS A 210 57.36 -25.28 27.81
N VAL A 211 58.40 -24.63 28.37
CA VAL A 211 59.73 -25.23 28.54
C VAL A 211 60.39 -24.76 29.84
N ARG A 212 60.68 -25.73 30.71
CA ARG A 212 61.54 -25.63 31.92
C ARG A 212 62.98 -25.28 31.55
N ARG A 213 63.75 -24.73 32.49
CA ARG A 213 64.74 -25.46 33.33
C ARG A 213 65.94 -24.54 33.69
N VAL A 214 66.38 -24.74 34.94
CA VAL A 214 67.63 -24.33 35.62
C VAL A 214 67.71 -22.88 36.08
#